data_AF-A0A067N5R8-F1
#
_entry.id   AF-A0A067N5R8-F1
#
_cell.length_a   1.000
_cell.length_b   1.000
_cell.length_c   1.000
_cell.angle_alpha   90.00
_cell.angle_beta   90.00
_cell.angle_gamma   90.00
#
_symmetry.space_group_name_H-M   'P 1'
#
loop_
_entity.id
_entity.type
_entity.pdbx_description
1 polymer ?
#
loop_
_entity_poly.entity_id
_entity_poly.type
_entity_poly.pdbx_seq_one_letter_code
_entity_poly.pdbx_strand_id
1 'polypeptide(L)'
;MLALYKTGLPNEGSNISSPNFKSSDSPTTTTPATLSMAYLPNFGRPKGMPPRMGVIKPQDDPKAILPVTLTVCPAIQYRTGARQTSRNCHWMLSWNIGITGTGHIAQRRLHVHHERDIPHLTNWGPMTDAVTRKEQAAMVVIPLKTMTYAERQALEKIAINALVKVPNGQWNNQDWCIEVLEEAVKQGILSALEAKAATDRASQVQPVLAELQCL
;
A
#
# COMPACT_ATOMS: atom_id res chain seq x y z
N MET A 1 45.63 -34.27 13.99
CA MET A 1 45.56 -33.77 12.59
C MET A 1 45.37 -32.27 12.67
N LEU A 2 46.47 -31.50 12.72
CA LEU A 2 47.09 -30.75 11.60
C LEU A 2 46.13 -29.68 11.02
N ALA A 3 46.45 -28.38 10.91
CA ALA A 3 47.70 -27.67 11.17
C ALA A 3 47.44 -26.16 11.37
N LEU A 4 48.29 -25.55 12.19
CA LEU A 4 48.57 -24.12 12.29
C LEU A 4 49.32 -23.64 11.04
N TYR A 5 49.10 -22.38 10.62
CA TYR A 5 50.10 -21.61 9.88
C TYR A 5 50.21 -20.20 10.47
N LYS A 6 51.44 -19.86 10.86
CA LYS A 6 51.98 -18.54 11.23
C LYS A 6 53.08 -18.20 10.22
N THR A 7 53.57 -16.96 10.31
CA THR A 7 54.69 -16.28 9.58
C THR A 7 54.20 -15.45 8.39
N GLY A 8 54.60 -14.19 8.16
CA GLY A 8 55.55 -13.27 8.82
C GLY A 8 56.34 -12.47 7.78
N LEU A 9 56.79 -11.25 8.16
CA LEU A 9 57.85 -10.39 7.57
C LEU A 9 57.39 -9.16 6.71
N PRO A 10 58.24 -8.10 6.53
CA PRO A 10 58.46 -7.00 7.48
C PRO A 10 58.59 -5.60 6.78
N ASN A 11 59.16 -4.63 7.51
CA ASN A 11 59.82 -3.37 7.09
C ASN A 11 58.98 -2.08 7.01
N GLU A 12 59.22 -1.15 7.96
CA GLU A 12 60.13 0.03 7.90
C GLU A 12 59.35 1.24 7.36
N GLY A 13 59.22 2.40 8.02
CA GLY A 13 60.12 3.07 8.93
C GLY A 13 60.50 4.40 8.29
N SER A 14 59.94 5.51 8.82
CA SER A 14 60.23 6.92 8.49
C SER A 14 59.80 7.42 7.08
N ASN A 15 59.41 8.66 6.80
CA ASN A 15 59.72 9.94 7.43
C ASN A 15 58.78 11.06 6.88
N ILE A 16 58.69 12.19 7.61
CA ILE A 16 58.56 13.57 7.09
C ILE A 16 57.16 14.21 6.83
N SER A 17 56.90 15.21 7.69
CA SER A 17 56.32 16.55 7.45
C SER A 17 54.81 16.78 7.23
N SER A 18 54.22 17.31 8.30
CA SER A 18 53.08 18.24 8.28
C SER A 18 53.36 19.49 7.45
N PRO A 19 52.32 20.06 6.82
CA PRO A 19 52.07 21.48 7.01
C PRO A 19 50.59 21.84 7.25
N ASN A 20 50.39 22.69 8.26
CA ASN A 20 49.36 23.72 8.43
C ASN A 20 48.06 23.59 7.61
N PHE A 21 47.00 23.08 8.25
CA PHE A 21 45.63 23.34 7.83
C PHE A 21 45.06 24.48 8.69
N LYS A 22 44.85 25.65 8.08
CA LYS A 22 44.13 26.77 8.70
C LYS A 22 42.65 26.36 8.86
N SER A 23 42.17 26.34 10.09
CA SER A 23 40.74 26.22 10.40
C SER A 23 40.03 27.51 10.00
N SER A 24 39.12 27.42 9.04
CA SER A 24 38.06 28.40 8.83
C SER A 24 36.73 27.65 8.81
N ASP A 25 36.25 27.31 10.00
CA ASP A 25 34.91 26.76 10.20
C ASP A 25 33.89 27.88 10.09
N SER A 26 33.36 28.06 8.88
CA SER A 26 32.05 28.67 8.70
C SER A 26 30.99 27.59 8.94
N PRO A 27 29.97 27.82 9.78
CA PRO A 27 28.92 26.84 10.00
C PRO A 27 28.06 26.76 8.73
N THR A 28 28.32 25.76 7.89
CA THR A 28 27.39 25.36 6.84
C THR A 28 26.16 24.79 7.52
N THR A 29 25.11 25.60 7.59
CA THR A 29 23.76 25.17 7.95
C THR A 29 23.34 24.10 6.95
N THR A 30 23.60 22.83 7.27
CA THR A 30 23.07 21.68 6.54
C THR A 30 21.56 21.66 6.76
N THR A 31 20.83 22.28 5.85
CA THR A 31 19.39 22.05 5.70
C THR A 31 19.17 20.54 5.62
N PRO A 32 18.33 19.94 6.49
CA PRO A 32 18.05 18.52 6.41
C PRO A 32 17.43 18.26 5.04
N ALA A 33 18.16 17.56 4.19
CA ALA A 33 17.66 17.11 2.90
C ALA A 33 16.40 16.29 3.17
N THR A 34 15.26 16.79 2.70
CA THR A 34 14.00 16.05 2.67
C THR A 34 14.28 14.78 1.87
N LEU A 35 14.46 13.65 2.56
CA LEU A 35 14.64 12.34 1.93
C LEU A 35 13.37 12.05 1.13
N SER A 36 13.42 12.33 -0.17
CA SER A 36 12.43 11.88 -1.13
C SER A 36 12.31 10.36 -0.98
N MET A 37 11.11 9.87 -0.64
CA MET A 37 10.88 8.44 -0.53
C MET A 37 11.02 7.78 -1.90
N ALA A 38 11.96 6.86 -2.02
CA ALA A 38 12.15 6.06 -3.23
C ALA A 38 10.96 5.12 -3.48
N TYR A 39 10.67 4.86 -4.75
CA TYR A 39 9.64 3.92 -5.19
C TYR A 39 10.27 2.60 -5.64
N LEU A 40 9.54 1.50 -5.43
CA LEU A 40 9.91 0.18 -5.93
C LEU A 40 9.70 0.11 -7.45
N PRO A 41 10.62 -0.54 -8.19
CA PRO A 41 10.40 -0.81 -9.60
C PRO A 41 9.22 -1.76 -9.78
N ASN A 42 8.61 -1.74 -10.98
CA ASN A 42 7.53 -2.65 -11.36
C ASN A 42 6.37 -2.70 -10.33
N PHE A 43 6.12 -1.59 -9.65
CA PHE A 43 5.07 -1.47 -8.62
C PHE A 43 5.17 -2.50 -7.48
N GLY A 44 6.39 -2.94 -7.16
CA GLY A 44 6.64 -3.98 -6.16
C GLY A 44 6.30 -5.39 -6.62
N ARG A 45 6.00 -5.65 -7.90
CA ARG A 45 5.69 -7.00 -8.38
C ARG A 45 6.96 -7.85 -8.49
N PRO A 46 6.99 -9.05 -7.90
CA PRO A 46 8.10 -9.99 -8.06
C PRO A 46 8.36 -10.33 -9.52
N LYS A 47 9.64 -10.48 -9.87
CA LYS A 47 10.03 -10.93 -11.20
C LYS A 47 9.53 -12.35 -11.44
N GLY A 48 8.85 -12.56 -12.58
CA GLY A 48 8.40 -13.88 -13.01
C GLY A 48 7.11 -14.38 -12.34
N MET A 49 6.50 -13.62 -11.44
CA MET A 49 5.17 -13.95 -10.94
C MET A 49 4.09 -13.48 -11.92
N PRO A 50 3.12 -14.33 -12.27
CA PRO A 50 1.99 -13.91 -13.09
C PRO A 50 1.14 -12.87 -12.34
N PRO A 51 0.40 -12.02 -13.06
CA PRO A 51 -0.61 -11.16 -12.43
C PRO A 51 -1.58 -11.99 -11.61
N ARG A 52 -2.01 -11.46 -10.47
CA ARG A 52 -3.07 -12.08 -9.67
C ARG A 52 -4.36 -12.09 -10.49
N MET A 53 -4.81 -13.29 -10.87
CA MET A 53 -6.02 -13.47 -11.66
C MET A 53 -7.24 -13.30 -10.75
N GLY A 54 -8.13 -12.36 -11.10
CA GLY A 54 -9.44 -12.25 -10.47
C GLY A 54 -10.37 -13.40 -10.88
N VAL A 55 -11.43 -13.60 -10.09
CA VAL A 55 -12.48 -14.60 -10.32
C VAL A 55 -13.30 -14.30 -11.59
N ILE A 56 -13.33 -13.04 -12.01
CA ILE A 56 -14.10 -12.51 -13.14
C ILE A 56 -13.23 -11.57 -13.97
N LYS A 57 -13.44 -11.52 -15.29
CA LYS A 57 -12.60 -10.74 -16.19
C LYS A 57 -12.94 -9.25 -16.13
N PRO A 58 -11.99 -8.34 -16.42
CA PRO A 58 -12.27 -6.89 -16.46
C PRO A 58 -13.40 -6.47 -17.40
N GLN A 59 -13.66 -7.22 -18.47
CA GLN A 59 -14.73 -6.93 -19.43
C GLN A 59 -16.13 -7.09 -18.83
N ASP A 60 -16.23 -7.71 -17.66
CA ASP A 60 -17.49 -7.97 -16.98
C ASP A 60 -17.90 -6.82 -16.02
N ASP A 61 -17.10 -5.74 -15.90
CA ASP A 61 -17.56 -4.50 -15.24
C ASP A 61 -18.70 -3.88 -16.07
N PRO A 62 -19.94 -3.85 -15.54
CA PRO A 62 -21.09 -3.43 -16.31
C PRO A 62 -20.99 -1.94 -16.65
N LYS A 63 -21.46 -1.55 -17.84
CA LYS A 63 -21.51 -0.14 -18.26
C LYS A 63 -22.52 0.72 -17.47
N ALA A 64 -23.11 0.17 -16.41
CA ALA A 64 -24.01 0.85 -15.51
C ALA A 64 -23.30 1.89 -14.63
N ILE A 65 -24.07 2.82 -14.09
CA ILE A 65 -23.65 3.74 -13.04
C ILE A 65 -23.67 2.97 -11.71
N LEU A 66 -22.54 2.94 -10.99
CA LEU A 66 -22.36 2.12 -9.79
C LEU A 66 -21.81 2.93 -8.60
N PRO A 67 -22.21 2.62 -7.36
CA PRO A 67 -21.59 3.18 -6.17
C PRO A 67 -20.17 2.64 -5.99
N VAL A 68 -19.19 3.54 -5.95
CA VAL A 68 -17.82 3.27 -5.54
C VAL A 68 -17.65 3.66 -4.08
N THR A 69 -16.91 2.84 -3.34
CA THR A 69 -16.72 2.96 -1.89
C THR A 69 -15.24 2.89 -1.54
N LEU A 70 -14.88 3.56 -0.44
CA LEU A 70 -13.65 3.26 0.30
C LEU A 70 -14.02 2.21 1.36
N THR A 71 -13.66 0.96 1.11
CA THR A 71 -13.94 -0.15 2.02
C THR A 71 -12.77 -0.34 2.97
N VAL A 72 -13.06 -0.48 4.25
CA VAL A 72 -12.08 -0.77 5.30
C VAL A 72 -12.34 -2.17 5.84
N CYS A 73 -11.33 -3.04 5.78
CA CYS A 73 -11.28 -4.27 6.55
C CYS A 73 -10.59 -3.97 7.89
N PRO A 74 -11.32 -3.99 9.02
CA PRO A 74 -10.72 -3.74 10.32
C PRO A 74 -9.62 -4.76 10.64
N ALA A 75 -8.53 -4.29 11.25
CA ALA A 75 -7.52 -5.19 11.80
C ALA A 75 -8.11 -6.06 12.92
N ILE A 76 -7.61 -7.29 13.05
CA ILE A 76 -8.02 -8.18 14.13
C ILE A 76 -7.14 -7.92 15.35
N GLN A 77 -7.76 -7.50 16.44
CA GLN A 77 -7.13 -7.43 17.76
C GLN A 77 -7.27 -8.78 18.46
N TYR A 78 -6.14 -9.47 18.62
CA TYR A 78 -6.03 -10.67 19.45
C TYR A 78 -5.83 -10.28 20.92
N ARG A 79 -6.23 -11.17 21.85
CA ARG A 79 -5.99 -10.95 23.30
C ARG A 79 -4.51 -10.88 23.64
N THR A 80 -3.69 -11.63 22.90
CA THR A 80 -2.24 -11.66 23.03
C THR A 80 -1.60 -11.08 21.78
N GLY A 81 -0.43 -10.46 21.93
CA GLY A 81 0.32 -9.85 20.83
C GLY A 81 0.26 -8.33 20.80
N ALA A 82 0.79 -7.75 19.72
CA ALA A 82 0.89 -6.30 19.57
C ALA A 82 -0.50 -5.66 19.45
N ARG A 83 -0.68 -4.53 20.14
CA ARG A 83 -1.87 -3.70 20.02
C ARG A 83 -2.03 -3.22 18.58
N GLN A 84 -3.15 -3.54 17.97
CA GLN A 84 -3.53 -3.01 16.68
C GLN A 84 -4.10 -1.60 16.84
N THR A 85 -3.95 -0.81 15.80
CA THR A 85 -4.46 0.55 15.69
C THR A 85 -5.23 0.71 14.38
N SER A 86 -5.91 1.84 14.18
CA SER A 86 -6.57 2.12 12.90
C SER A 86 -5.61 2.07 11.71
N ARG A 87 -4.31 2.36 11.90
CA ARG A 87 -3.27 2.23 10.87
C ARG A 87 -2.96 0.80 10.45
N ASN A 88 -3.44 -0.21 11.19
CA ASN A 88 -3.33 -1.61 10.81
C ASN A 88 -4.53 -2.11 9.98
N CYS A 89 -5.60 -1.32 9.86
CA CYS A 89 -6.75 -1.67 9.03
C CYS A 89 -6.38 -1.64 7.54
N HIS A 90 -7.00 -2.50 6.74
CA HIS A 90 -6.75 -2.57 5.31
C HIS A 90 -7.78 -1.77 4.54
N TRP A 91 -7.35 -0.76 3.80
CA TRP A 91 -8.19 0.05 2.92
C TRP A 91 -8.15 -0.47 1.48
N MET A 92 -9.29 -0.35 0.80
CA MET A 92 -9.40 -0.59 -0.64
C MET A 92 -10.50 0.27 -1.25
N LEU A 93 -10.34 0.65 -2.51
CA LEU A 93 -11.45 1.18 -3.31
C LEU A 93 -12.19 0.02 -3.95
N SER A 94 -13.52 0.02 -3.89
CA SER A 94 -14.29 -1.10 -4.42
C SER A 94 -15.71 -0.74 -4.86
N TRP A 95 -16.24 -1.56 -5.78
CA TRP A 95 -17.64 -1.55 -6.21
C TRP A 95 -18.10 -2.95 -6.59
N ASN A 96 -19.39 -3.20 -6.44
CA ASN A 96 -19.99 -4.50 -6.76
C ASN A 96 -20.34 -4.52 -8.26
N ILE A 97 -19.87 -5.54 -8.98
CA ILE A 97 -20.09 -5.67 -10.44
C ILE A 97 -21.10 -6.77 -10.79
N GLY A 98 -21.55 -7.55 -9.81
CA GLY A 98 -22.57 -8.57 -10.02
C GLY A 98 -22.55 -9.66 -8.95
N ILE A 99 -23.08 -10.82 -9.32
CA ILE A 99 -23.11 -12.03 -8.50
C ILE A 99 -22.40 -13.15 -9.26
N THR A 100 -21.50 -13.85 -8.57
CA THR A 100 -20.79 -15.03 -9.08
C THR A 100 -21.73 -16.23 -9.24
N GLY A 101 -21.30 -17.26 -9.98
CA GLY A 101 -22.07 -18.50 -10.13
C GLY A 101 -22.37 -19.23 -8.81
N THR A 102 -21.63 -18.95 -7.73
CA THR A 102 -21.85 -19.52 -6.39
C THR A 102 -22.73 -18.63 -5.50
N GLY A 103 -23.30 -17.54 -6.03
CA GLY A 103 -24.18 -16.64 -5.29
C GLY A 103 -23.46 -15.61 -4.41
N HIS A 104 -22.13 -15.52 -4.48
CA HIS A 104 -21.35 -14.47 -3.79
C HIS A 104 -21.31 -13.19 -4.62
N ILE A 105 -21.19 -12.04 -3.96
CA ILE A 105 -21.01 -10.75 -4.64
C ILE A 105 -19.67 -10.77 -5.37
N ALA A 106 -19.66 -10.43 -6.66
CA ALA A 106 -18.43 -10.12 -7.37
C ALA A 106 -18.08 -8.65 -7.14
N GLN A 107 -16.92 -8.38 -6.54
CA GLN A 107 -16.48 -7.05 -6.20
C GLN A 107 -15.17 -6.73 -6.90
N ARG A 108 -15.15 -5.61 -7.61
CA ARG A 108 -13.96 -5.01 -8.18
C ARG A 108 -13.21 -4.23 -7.10
N ARG A 109 -11.90 -4.41 -7.00
CA ARG A 109 -11.05 -3.93 -5.89
C ARG A 109 -9.76 -3.31 -6.40
N LEU A 110 -9.41 -2.15 -5.83
CA LEU A 110 -8.15 -1.44 -6.03
C LEU A 110 -7.47 -1.29 -4.66
N HIS A 111 -6.36 -2.00 -4.47
CA HIS A 111 -5.52 -1.93 -3.29
C HIS A 111 -4.14 -2.52 -3.56
N VAL A 112 -3.20 -2.26 -2.65
CA VAL A 112 -1.90 -2.93 -2.60
C VAL A 112 -1.94 -4.06 -1.57
N HIS A 113 -1.24 -5.16 -1.85
CA HIS A 113 -1.19 -6.34 -0.97
C HIS A 113 0.17 -6.53 -0.34
N HIS A 114 0.18 -7.06 0.88
CA HIS A 114 1.36 -7.71 1.43
C HIS A 114 1.28 -9.19 1.09
N GLU A 115 2.21 -9.66 0.26
CA GLU A 115 2.29 -11.07 -0.11
C GLU A 115 3.08 -11.86 0.93
N ARG A 116 2.91 -13.19 0.95
CA ARG A 116 3.75 -14.06 1.77
C ARG A 116 5.18 -14.01 1.23
N ASP A 117 6.16 -13.94 2.12
CA ASP A 117 7.60 -13.93 1.81
C ASP A 117 8.10 -12.70 1.04
N ILE A 118 7.27 -11.65 0.93
CA ILE A 118 7.64 -10.38 0.29
C ILE A 118 7.62 -9.29 1.35
N PRO A 119 8.76 -8.65 1.66
CA PRO A 119 8.86 -7.68 2.76
C PRO A 119 8.33 -6.29 2.39
N HIS A 120 7.49 -6.19 1.37
CA HIS A 120 6.93 -4.94 0.86
C HIS A 120 5.54 -5.15 0.27
N LEU A 121 4.82 -4.04 0.11
CA LEU A 121 3.54 -4.02 -0.57
C LEU A 121 3.71 -4.25 -2.09
N THR A 122 2.65 -4.71 -2.74
CA THR A 122 2.62 -4.97 -4.18
C THR A 122 1.32 -4.43 -4.78
N ASN A 123 1.42 -3.65 -5.85
CA ASN A 123 0.26 -3.21 -6.63
C ASN A 123 0.04 -4.17 -7.81
N TRP A 124 -0.87 -5.13 -7.67
CA TRP A 124 -1.23 -6.06 -8.75
C TRP A 124 -2.13 -5.43 -9.83
N GLY A 125 -2.59 -4.19 -9.61
CA GLY A 125 -3.63 -3.56 -10.41
C GLY A 125 -5.03 -3.99 -9.99
N PRO A 126 -6.05 -3.65 -10.78
CA PRO A 126 -7.44 -3.97 -10.49
C PRO A 126 -7.70 -5.48 -10.42
N MET A 127 -8.38 -5.92 -9.36
CA MET A 127 -8.76 -7.32 -9.18
C MET A 127 -10.25 -7.45 -8.97
N THR A 128 -10.80 -8.61 -9.34
CA THR A 128 -12.19 -8.94 -9.06
C THR A 128 -12.23 -10.18 -8.17
N ASP A 129 -12.76 -10.04 -6.97
CA ASP A 129 -12.87 -11.10 -5.99
C ASP A 129 -14.34 -11.40 -5.66
N ALA A 130 -14.61 -12.63 -5.23
CA ALA A 130 -15.89 -12.99 -4.63
C ALA A 130 -15.89 -12.58 -3.15
N VAL A 131 -16.88 -11.80 -2.73
CA VAL A 131 -17.05 -11.39 -1.32
C VAL A 131 -17.87 -12.44 -0.60
N THR A 132 -17.27 -13.08 0.40
CA THR A 132 -17.99 -14.03 1.26
C THR A 132 -18.95 -13.28 2.21
N ARG A 133 -19.98 -13.94 2.72
CA ARG A 133 -20.89 -13.33 3.72
C ARG A 133 -20.15 -12.86 4.97
N LYS A 134 -19.17 -13.65 5.43
CA LYS A 134 -18.33 -13.31 6.59
C LYS A 134 -17.51 -12.05 6.33
N GLU A 135 -16.89 -11.97 5.16
CA GLU A 135 -16.12 -10.79 4.75
C GLU A 135 -17.02 -9.56 4.65
N GLN A 136 -18.19 -9.71 4.02
CA GLN A 136 -19.17 -8.62 3.89
C GLN A 136 -19.63 -8.09 5.27
N ALA A 137 -19.85 -8.98 6.24
CA ALA A 137 -20.24 -8.59 7.60
C ALA A 137 -19.10 -7.90 8.37
N ALA A 138 -17.84 -8.23 8.06
CA ALA A 138 -16.67 -7.66 8.74
C ALA A 138 -16.22 -6.30 8.16
N MET A 139 -16.58 -6.00 6.92
CA MET A 139 -16.16 -4.77 6.23
C MET A 139 -16.95 -3.54 6.66
N VAL A 140 -16.26 -2.42 6.79
CA VAL A 140 -16.88 -1.09 6.90
C VAL A 140 -16.90 -0.46 5.51
N VAL A 141 -18.09 -0.29 4.94
CA VAL A 141 -18.30 0.27 3.61
C VAL A 141 -18.57 1.77 3.72
N ILE A 142 -17.64 2.60 3.23
CA ILE A 142 -17.78 4.06 3.27
C ILE A 142 -18.09 4.55 1.86
N PRO A 143 -19.28 5.15 1.63
CA PRO A 143 -19.62 5.73 0.33
C PRO A 143 -18.59 6.78 -0.09
N LEU A 144 -18.12 6.68 -1.33
CA LEU A 144 -17.22 7.67 -1.93
C LEU A 144 -17.96 8.50 -2.98
N LYS A 145 -18.42 7.84 -4.06
CA LYS A 145 -19.14 8.49 -5.16
C LYS A 145 -19.88 7.44 -5.99
N THR A 146 -21.04 7.78 -6.54
CA THR A 146 -21.67 7.00 -7.60
C THR A 146 -21.05 7.38 -8.94
N MET A 147 -20.37 6.45 -9.60
CA MET A 147 -19.57 6.70 -10.79
C MET A 147 -20.15 6.04 -12.03
N THR A 148 -20.02 6.71 -13.16
CA THR A 148 -20.19 6.14 -14.50
C THR A 148 -19.10 5.12 -14.81
N TYR A 149 -19.30 4.29 -15.84
CA TYR A 149 -18.28 3.34 -16.29
C TYR A 149 -16.96 4.04 -16.67
N ALA A 150 -17.03 5.17 -17.39
CA ALA A 150 -15.85 5.92 -17.80
C ALA A 150 -15.04 6.46 -16.61
N GLU A 151 -15.71 6.98 -15.58
CA GLU A 151 -15.06 7.45 -14.34
C GLU A 151 -14.37 6.29 -13.60
N ARG A 152 -15.00 5.11 -13.53
CA ARG A 152 -14.38 3.93 -12.91
C ARG A 152 -13.17 3.45 -13.69
N GLN A 153 -13.23 3.41 -15.02
CA GLN A 153 -12.07 3.08 -15.86
C GLN A 153 -10.93 4.09 -15.68
N ALA A 154 -11.24 5.37 -15.53
CA ALA A 154 -10.25 6.40 -15.23
C ALA A 154 -9.63 6.18 -13.82
N LEU A 155 -10.43 5.84 -12.82
CA LEU A 155 -9.95 5.51 -11.48
C LEU A 155 -9.05 4.26 -11.48
N GLU A 156 -9.42 3.21 -12.23
CA GLU A 156 -8.56 2.02 -12.42
C GLU A 156 -7.22 2.40 -13.07
N LYS A 157 -7.24 3.29 -14.05
CA LYS A 157 -6.03 3.78 -14.72
C LYS A 157 -5.13 4.58 -13.77
N ILE A 158 -5.69 5.32 -12.81
CA ILE A 158 -4.90 5.96 -11.77
C ILE A 158 -4.28 4.90 -10.86
N ALA A 159 -5.10 3.98 -10.35
CA ALA A 159 -4.66 2.94 -9.43
C ALA A 159 -3.58 2.02 -10.03
N ILE A 160 -3.68 1.62 -11.30
CA ILE A 160 -2.67 0.75 -11.94
C ILE A 160 -1.30 1.44 -12.09
N ASN A 161 -1.30 2.77 -12.19
CA ASN A 161 -0.08 3.57 -12.33
C ASN A 161 0.45 4.11 -10.99
N ALA A 162 -0.31 3.93 -9.90
CA ALA A 162 0.12 4.34 -8.57
C ALA A 162 1.31 3.48 -8.11
N LEU A 163 2.43 4.16 -7.87
CA LEU A 163 3.69 3.54 -7.46
C LEU A 163 3.61 3.01 -6.02
N VAL A 164 4.50 2.07 -5.70
CA VAL A 164 4.64 1.51 -4.35
C VAL A 164 5.95 2.01 -3.77
N LYS A 165 5.93 2.54 -2.55
CA LYS A 165 7.15 3.04 -1.90
C LYS A 165 8.00 1.92 -1.32
N VAL A 166 9.30 2.16 -1.25
CA VAL A 166 10.21 1.29 -0.49
C VAL A 166 9.76 1.28 0.98
N PRO A 167 9.66 0.09 1.62
CA PRO A 167 9.22 0.01 3.01
C PRO A 167 10.12 0.83 3.93
N ASN A 168 9.50 1.75 4.67
CA ASN A 168 10.17 2.55 5.70
C ASN A 168 9.43 2.50 7.05
N GLY A 169 8.42 1.63 7.16
CA GLY A 169 7.56 1.49 8.35
C GLY A 169 6.49 2.58 8.52
N GLN A 170 6.45 3.61 7.65
CA GLN A 170 5.47 4.70 7.72
C GLN A 170 4.40 4.58 6.63
N TRP A 171 4.81 4.29 5.39
CA TRP A 171 3.89 4.18 4.27
C TRP A 171 3.25 2.80 4.19
N ASN A 172 1.92 2.76 4.12
CA ASN A 172 1.14 1.53 4.02
C ASN A 172 0.06 1.63 2.94
N ASN A 173 -0.88 0.67 2.92
CA ASN A 173 -1.94 0.65 1.91
C ASN A 173 -2.98 1.77 2.07
N GLN A 174 -3.12 2.35 3.26
CA GLN A 174 -3.99 3.50 3.48
C GLN A 174 -3.41 4.73 2.79
N ASP A 175 -2.09 4.95 2.93
CA ASP A 175 -1.39 6.03 2.25
C ASP A 175 -1.45 5.85 0.72
N TRP A 176 -1.32 4.60 0.24
CA TRP A 176 -1.55 4.30 -1.18
C TRP A 176 -2.97 4.69 -1.64
N CYS A 177 -4.01 4.35 -0.88
CA CYS A 177 -5.38 4.75 -1.21
C CYS A 177 -5.55 6.28 -1.21
N ILE A 178 -4.92 6.99 -0.27
CA ILE A 178 -4.93 8.45 -0.21
C ILE A 178 -4.28 9.04 -1.47
N GLU A 179 -3.09 8.56 -1.86
CA GLU A 179 -2.39 9.01 -3.07
C GLU A 179 -3.23 8.79 -4.35
N VAL A 180 -3.94 7.65 -4.46
CA VAL A 180 -4.86 7.37 -5.57
C VAL A 180 -6.04 8.35 -5.58
N LEU A 181 -6.63 8.63 -4.41
CA LEU A 181 -7.75 9.56 -4.29
C LEU A 181 -7.33 11.00 -4.61
N GLU A 182 -6.15 11.43 -4.15
CA GLU A 182 -5.59 12.75 -4.47
C GLU A 182 -5.38 12.92 -5.98
N GLU A 183 -4.87 11.90 -6.65
CA GLU A 183 -4.71 11.92 -8.10
C GLU A 183 -6.07 11.93 -8.83
N ALA A 184 -7.06 11.20 -8.33
CA ALA A 184 -8.43 11.25 -8.86
C ALA A 184 -9.08 12.63 -8.69
N VAL A 185 -8.77 13.35 -7.60
CA VAL A 185 -9.18 14.75 -7.41
C VAL A 185 -8.52 15.67 -8.44
N LYS A 186 -7.20 15.53 -8.66
CA LYS A 186 -6.49 16.34 -9.67
C LYS A 186 -7.05 16.15 -11.08
N GLN A 187 -7.52 14.95 -11.41
CA GLN A 187 -8.12 14.63 -12.71
C GLN A 187 -9.63 14.93 -12.78
N GLY A 188 -10.23 15.49 -11.72
CA GLY A 188 -11.64 15.87 -11.69
C GLY A 188 -12.63 14.69 -11.62
N ILE A 189 -12.14 13.48 -11.32
CA ILE A 189 -12.98 12.28 -11.15
C ILE A 189 -13.71 12.35 -9.79
N LEU A 190 -13.06 12.94 -8.79
CA LEU A 190 -13.59 13.20 -7.46
C LEU A 190 -13.45 14.68 -7.10
N SER A 191 -14.34 15.18 -6.25
CA SER A 191 -14.12 16.43 -5.53
C SER A 191 -13.20 16.19 -4.32
N ALA A 192 -12.48 17.23 -3.91
CA ALA A 192 -11.68 17.18 -2.69
C ALA A 192 -12.52 16.87 -1.44
N LEU A 193 -13.78 17.31 -1.42
CA LEU A 193 -14.70 17.04 -0.31
C LEU A 193 -15.08 15.56 -0.22
N GLU A 194 -15.41 14.91 -1.34
CA GLU A 194 -15.71 13.47 -1.37
C GLU A 194 -14.52 12.63 -0.88
N ALA A 195 -13.32 12.92 -1.39
CA ALA A 195 -12.10 12.22 -0.99
C ALA A 195 -11.78 12.43 0.51
N LYS A 196 -11.86 13.68 0.99
CA LYS A 196 -11.60 14.00 2.39
C LYS A 196 -12.63 13.36 3.32
N ALA A 197 -13.92 13.45 3.01
CA ALA A 197 -14.97 12.87 3.84
C ALA A 197 -14.83 11.34 3.96
N ALA A 198 -14.49 10.65 2.85
CA ALA A 198 -14.27 9.21 2.88
C ALA A 198 -13.04 8.83 3.72
N THR A 199 -11.92 9.51 3.53
CA THR A 199 -10.64 9.23 4.23
C THR A 199 -10.70 9.59 5.72
N ASP A 200 -11.35 10.71 6.08
CA ASP A 200 -11.61 11.09 7.47
C ASP A 200 -12.38 9.96 8.18
N ARG A 201 -13.49 9.48 7.58
CA ARG A 201 -14.29 8.37 8.15
C ARG A 201 -13.50 7.06 8.24
N ALA A 202 -12.73 6.73 7.20
CA ALA A 202 -11.94 5.50 7.17
C ALA A 202 -10.85 5.48 8.25
N SER A 203 -10.25 6.63 8.55
CA SER A 203 -9.23 6.79 9.60
C SER A 203 -9.74 6.54 11.02
N GLN A 204 -11.06 6.65 11.23
CA GLN A 204 -11.69 6.42 12.52
C GLN A 204 -12.02 4.95 12.78
N VAL A 205 -11.95 4.08 11.76
CA VAL A 205 -12.27 2.65 11.91
C VAL A 205 -11.25 1.98 12.82
N GLN A 206 -11.73 1.44 13.94
CA GLN A 206 -10.90 0.76 14.93
C GLN A 206 -10.76 -0.73 14.64
N PRO A 207 -9.67 -1.37 15.09
CA PRO A 207 -9.56 -2.82 15.11
C PRO A 207 -10.72 -3.50 15.86
N VAL A 208 -11.08 -4.70 15.44
CA VAL A 208 -12.14 -5.51 16.06
C VAL A 208 -11.53 -6.66 16.85
N LEU A 209 -12.11 -7.00 17.99
CA LEU A 209 -11.68 -8.17 18.77
C LEU A 209 -11.96 -9.45 17.98
N ALA A 210 -11.00 -10.38 17.96
CA ALA A 210 -11.12 -11.64 17.23
C ALA A 210 -12.40 -12.44 17.56
N GLU A 211 -12.88 -12.34 18.81
CA GLU A 211 -14.09 -13.02 19.30
C GLU A 211 -15.39 -12.47 18.71
N LEU A 212 -15.37 -11.23 18.22
CA LEU A 212 -16.55 -10.56 17.65
C LEU A 212 -16.70 -10.81 16.15
N GLN A 213 -15.73 -11.47 15.51
CA GLN A 213 -15.75 -11.77 14.07
C GLN A 213 -16.39 -13.11 13.70
N CYS A 214 -16.85 -13.88 14.70
CA CYS A 214 -17.46 -15.21 14.53
C CYS A 214 -18.99 -15.24 14.74
N LEU A 215 -19.64 -14.08 14.86
CA LEU A 215 -21.10 -13.93 14.84
C LEU A 215 -21.57 -13.47 13.46
#